data_AF-A0A662Z9H8-F1
#
_entry.id   AF-A0A662Z9H8-F1
#
_cell.length_a   1.000
_cell.length_b   1.000
_cell.length_c   1.000
_cell.angle_alpha   90.00
_cell.angle_beta   90.00
_cell.angle_gamma   90.00
#
_symmetry.space_group_name_H-M   'P 1'
#
loop_
_entity.id
_entity.type
_entity.pdbx_description
1 polymer ?
#
loop_
_entity_poly.entity_id
_entity_poly.type
_entity_poly.pdbx_seq_one_letter_code
_entity_poly.pdbx_strand_id
1 'polypeptide(L)'
;MASTTFGISSKITAFAVAITLALGSCGCTNIKDDSTRTKTEGTLAGAGIGAAVGAGLGALFGGSKGALAGAAIGAGVGSLSGYFYGKHVADKKAEYASREEWLDACIDRSRQVTADTKKYNEQLKKDIAALDKETKTLTAKNANTDKKTLKEESKKIAALQSDTQKNISNLESEVEKQKTVLADAKKNGDNQEAKILDAEIKKLNAQIKEMKEYNNKLASISARVAV
;
A
#
# COMPACT_ATOMS: atom_id res chain seq x y z
N MET A 1 -33.49 -40.47 22.29
CA MET A 1 -33.96 -39.13 21.86
C MET A 1 -32.85 -38.46 21.08
N ALA A 2 -33.15 -38.17 19.81
CA ALA A 2 -32.55 -37.20 18.88
C ALA A 2 -31.02 -37.06 18.78
N SER A 3 -30.47 -37.74 17.76
CA SER A 3 -29.43 -37.21 16.89
C SER A 3 -29.85 -35.86 16.30
N THR A 4 -28.98 -34.84 16.31
CA THR A 4 -29.10 -33.69 15.39
C THR A 4 -27.73 -33.37 14.76
N THR A 5 -27.59 -33.95 13.58
CA THR A 5 -26.69 -33.63 12.50
C THR A 5 -26.69 -32.13 12.20
N PHE A 6 -25.54 -31.46 12.30
CA PHE A 6 -25.28 -30.23 11.54
C PHE A 6 -24.08 -30.48 10.63
N GLY A 7 -24.39 -30.97 9.43
CA GLY A 7 -23.45 -31.03 8.32
C GLY A 7 -23.13 -29.62 7.87
N ILE A 8 -22.05 -29.05 8.40
CA ILE A 8 -21.45 -27.85 7.85
C ILE A 8 -20.32 -28.31 6.94
N SER A 9 -20.50 -28.06 5.66
CA SER A 9 -19.60 -28.45 4.57
C SER A 9 -18.17 -27.97 4.84
N SER A 10 -17.22 -28.88 4.68
CA SER A 10 -15.76 -28.73 4.89
C SER A 10 -15.12 -27.50 4.22
N LYS A 11 -15.83 -26.83 3.29
CA LYS A 11 -15.36 -25.63 2.59
C LYS A 11 -15.55 -24.33 3.39
N ILE A 12 -16.50 -24.26 4.33
CA ILE A 12 -16.78 -23.04 5.11
C ILE A 12 -15.83 -22.93 6.31
N THR A 13 -15.42 -24.06 6.89
CA THR A 13 -14.46 -24.10 8.01
C THR A 13 -13.07 -23.62 7.60
N ALA A 14 -12.66 -23.83 6.35
CA ALA A 14 -11.37 -23.32 5.83
C ALA A 14 -11.34 -21.79 5.70
N PHE A 15 -12.49 -21.15 5.46
CA PHE A 15 -12.60 -19.69 5.40
C PHE A 15 -12.58 -19.05 6.79
N ALA A 16 -13.12 -19.74 7.79
CA ALA A 16 -13.11 -19.28 9.18
C ALA A 16 -11.74 -19.42 9.85
N VAL A 17 -11.00 -20.50 9.58
CA VAL A 17 -9.69 -20.76 10.22
C VAL A 17 -8.59 -19.81 9.73
N ALA A 18 -8.65 -19.33 8.47
CA ALA A 18 -7.70 -18.35 7.96
C ALA A 18 -7.92 -16.94 8.56
N ILE A 19 -9.15 -16.61 8.96
CA ILE A 19 -9.46 -15.34 9.62
C ILE A 19 -9.05 -15.38 11.10
N THR A 20 -9.12 -16.54 11.76
CA THR A 20 -8.72 -16.68 13.17
C THR A 20 -7.21 -16.71 13.38
N LEU A 21 -6.40 -17.11 12.37
CA LEU A 21 -4.94 -17.04 12.48
C LEU A 21 -4.35 -15.64 12.21
N ALA A 22 -5.12 -14.70 11.64
CA ALA A 22 -4.64 -13.35 11.35
C ALA A 22 -4.88 -12.34 12.51
N LEU A 23 -5.67 -12.70 13.51
CA LEU A 23 -6.05 -11.84 14.63
C LEU A 23 -5.39 -12.22 15.96
N GLY A 24 -4.46 -13.18 15.93
CA GLY A 24 -4.03 -13.92 17.10
C GLY A 24 -2.61 -13.68 17.60
N SER A 25 -1.90 -12.61 17.23
CA SER A 25 -0.69 -12.16 17.96
C SER A 25 -0.01 -10.94 17.32
N CYS A 26 -0.63 -9.77 17.43
CA CYS A 26 0.13 -8.52 17.55
C CYS A 26 -0.47 -7.74 18.72
N GLY A 27 -0.39 -8.34 19.90
CA GLY A 27 -0.51 -7.59 21.14
C GLY A 27 0.65 -6.61 21.23
N CYS A 28 0.34 -5.32 21.13
CA CYS A 28 0.98 -4.24 21.88
C CYS A 28 -0.04 -3.11 22.02
N THR A 29 -0.86 -3.24 23.05
CA THR A 29 -1.55 -2.14 23.72
C THR A 29 -0.49 -1.15 24.26
N ASN A 30 -0.69 0.16 24.07
CA ASN A 30 0.20 1.30 24.41
C ASN A 30 1.19 1.77 23.34
N ILE A 31 0.68 2.35 22.25
CA ILE A 31 1.45 3.33 21.47
C ILE A 31 0.89 4.71 21.85
N LYS A 32 1.65 5.47 22.66
CA LYS A 32 1.32 6.83 23.12
C LYS A 32 1.60 7.91 22.06
N ASP A 33 2.10 7.52 20.89
CA ASP A 33 2.51 8.41 19.80
C ASP A 33 1.49 8.34 18.64
N ASP A 34 0.79 9.46 18.41
CA ASP A 34 -0.30 9.59 17.43
C ASP A 34 0.16 9.25 16.00
N SER A 35 1.37 9.70 15.63
CA SER A 35 1.98 9.43 14.33
C SER A 35 2.29 7.94 14.12
N THR A 36 2.72 7.24 15.16
CA THR A 36 2.98 5.80 15.10
C THR A 36 1.67 5.01 15.01
N ARG A 37 0.59 5.49 15.62
CA ARG A 37 -0.75 4.90 15.47
C ARG A 37 -1.27 5.04 14.04
N THR A 38 -1.27 6.23 13.46
CA THR A 38 -1.76 6.43 12.07
C THR A 38 -0.99 5.59 11.06
N LYS A 39 0.33 5.44 11.23
CA LYS A 39 1.16 4.57 10.38
C LYS A 39 0.75 3.11 10.51
N THR A 40 0.57 2.64 11.73
CA THR A 40 0.21 1.24 12.00
C THR A 40 -1.20 0.94 11.54
N GLU A 41 -2.15 1.84 11.77
CA GLU A 41 -3.53 1.72 11.33
C GLU A 41 -3.64 1.78 9.81
N GLY A 42 -2.92 2.68 9.14
CA GLY A 42 -2.88 2.73 7.67
C GLY A 42 -2.29 1.46 7.08
N THR A 43 -1.17 0.99 7.61
CA THR A 43 -0.50 -0.26 7.20
C THR A 43 -1.42 -1.47 7.40
N LEU A 44 -2.06 -1.58 8.56
CA LEU A 44 -2.93 -2.72 8.88
C LEU A 44 -4.24 -2.68 8.10
N ALA A 45 -4.87 -1.51 7.97
CA ALA A 45 -6.08 -1.34 7.18
C ALA A 45 -5.82 -1.63 5.71
N GLY A 46 -4.72 -1.09 5.17
CA GLY A 46 -4.29 -1.39 3.82
C GLY A 46 -4.00 -2.87 3.64
N ALA A 47 -3.21 -3.50 4.53
CA ALA A 47 -2.91 -4.93 4.47
C ALA A 47 -4.17 -5.78 4.48
N GLY A 48 -5.13 -5.45 5.35
CA GLY A 48 -6.40 -6.16 5.47
C GLY A 48 -7.27 -6.01 4.22
N ILE A 49 -7.39 -4.79 3.68
CA ILE A 49 -8.13 -4.51 2.45
C ILE A 49 -7.49 -5.25 1.28
N GLY A 50 -6.18 -5.12 1.11
CA GLY A 50 -5.44 -5.77 0.06
C GLY A 50 -5.52 -7.31 0.17
N ALA A 51 -5.31 -7.87 1.36
CA ALA A 51 -5.43 -9.31 1.59
C ALA A 51 -6.83 -9.82 1.26
N ALA A 52 -7.87 -9.08 1.66
CA ALA A 52 -9.24 -9.44 1.34
C ALA A 52 -9.50 -9.39 -0.18
N VAL A 53 -8.93 -8.40 -0.88
CA VAL A 53 -8.99 -8.29 -2.35
C VAL A 53 -8.39 -9.51 -3.02
N GLY A 54 -7.14 -9.75 -2.70
CA GLY A 54 -6.38 -10.83 -3.31
C GLY A 54 -6.97 -12.19 -2.94
N ALA A 55 -7.45 -12.39 -1.71
CA ALA A 55 -8.10 -13.62 -1.30
C ALA A 55 -9.37 -13.89 -2.10
N GLY A 56 -10.21 -12.87 -2.28
CA GLY A 56 -11.46 -12.99 -3.02
C GLY A 56 -11.21 -13.33 -4.48
N LEU A 57 -10.30 -12.61 -5.14
CA LEU A 57 -9.94 -12.88 -6.53
C LEU A 57 -9.26 -14.25 -6.69
N GLY A 58 -8.31 -14.58 -5.82
CA GLY A 58 -7.59 -15.85 -5.85
C GLY A 58 -8.48 -17.06 -5.56
N ALA A 59 -9.48 -16.91 -4.68
CA ALA A 59 -10.46 -17.96 -4.39
C ALA A 59 -11.24 -18.40 -5.64
N LEU A 60 -11.54 -17.45 -6.51
CA LEU A 60 -12.28 -17.70 -7.76
C LEU A 60 -11.46 -18.53 -8.78
N PHE A 61 -10.13 -18.52 -8.70
CA PHE A 61 -9.24 -19.28 -9.59
C PHE A 61 -8.82 -20.64 -9.07
N GLY A 62 -8.37 -20.66 -7.81
CA GLY A 62 -7.66 -21.80 -7.23
C GLY A 62 -8.36 -22.38 -6.02
N GLY A 63 -9.61 -21.98 -5.76
CA GLY A 63 -10.31 -22.32 -4.53
C GLY A 63 -9.52 -21.86 -3.31
N SER A 64 -9.44 -22.70 -2.27
CA SER A 64 -8.73 -22.39 -1.03
C SER A 64 -7.24 -22.09 -1.21
N LYS A 65 -6.56 -22.77 -2.16
CA LYS A 65 -5.13 -22.52 -2.44
C LYS A 65 -4.91 -21.20 -3.15
N GLY A 66 -5.80 -20.87 -4.10
CA GLY A 66 -5.78 -19.58 -4.78
C GLY A 66 -6.13 -18.43 -3.83
N ALA A 67 -7.08 -18.64 -2.90
CA ALA A 67 -7.43 -17.65 -1.89
C ALA A 67 -6.22 -17.29 -1.00
N LEU A 68 -5.45 -18.27 -0.55
CA LEU A 68 -4.28 -18.00 0.29
C LEU A 68 -3.17 -17.28 -0.50
N ALA A 69 -2.90 -17.73 -1.74
CA ALA A 69 -1.90 -17.10 -2.60
C ALA A 69 -2.28 -15.66 -2.95
N GLY A 70 -3.55 -15.45 -3.34
CA GLY A 70 -4.11 -14.14 -3.60
C GLY A 70 -4.10 -13.26 -2.36
N ALA A 71 -4.46 -13.78 -1.18
CA ALA A 71 -4.40 -13.04 0.08
C ALA A 71 -2.99 -12.52 0.37
N ALA A 72 -1.97 -13.35 0.15
CA ALA A 72 -0.58 -12.96 0.36
C ALA A 72 -0.15 -11.84 -0.61
N ILE A 73 -0.50 -11.97 -1.89
CA ILE A 73 -0.23 -10.95 -2.92
C ILE A 73 -0.94 -9.64 -2.56
N GLY A 74 -2.23 -9.72 -2.21
CA GLY A 74 -3.04 -8.59 -1.85
C GLY A 74 -2.57 -7.91 -0.56
N ALA A 75 -2.17 -8.68 0.46
CA ALA A 75 -1.60 -8.15 1.69
C ALA A 75 -0.32 -7.36 1.41
N GLY A 76 0.52 -7.84 0.48
CA GLY A 76 1.73 -7.15 0.03
C GLY A 76 1.42 -5.75 -0.49
N VAL A 77 0.49 -5.63 -1.45
CA VAL A 77 0.05 -4.34 -2.01
C VAL A 77 -0.56 -3.43 -0.94
N GLY A 78 -1.43 -4.01 -0.12
CA GLY A 78 -2.20 -3.28 0.86
C GLY A 78 -1.38 -2.75 2.03
N SER A 79 -0.45 -3.55 2.54
CA SER A 79 0.26 -3.29 3.80
C SER A 79 1.08 -2.01 3.81
N LEU A 80 1.34 -1.43 2.66
CA LEU A 80 2.30 -0.35 2.53
C LEU A 80 1.64 1.04 2.62
N SER A 81 0.32 1.13 2.84
CA SER A 81 -0.42 2.40 2.80
C SER A 81 -0.31 3.32 4.03
N GLY A 82 0.40 2.90 5.09
CA GLY A 82 0.64 3.74 6.27
C GLY A 82 2.01 4.42 6.32
N TYR A 83 2.96 4.03 5.47
CA TYR A 83 4.38 4.34 5.71
C TYR A 83 4.73 5.83 5.53
N PHE A 84 4.10 6.49 4.56
CA PHE A 84 4.45 7.87 4.16
C PHE A 84 3.80 8.98 5.01
N TYR A 85 2.90 8.63 5.94
CA TYR A 85 2.23 9.62 6.80
C TYR A 85 3.18 10.25 7.84
N GLY A 86 3.13 11.57 7.99
CA GLY A 86 3.33 12.27 9.27
C GLY A 86 4.75 12.66 9.71
N LYS A 87 5.82 12.42 8.94
CA LYS A 87 7.18 12.87 9.34
C LYS A 87 7.82 13.74 8.27
N HIS A 88 7.71 15.06 8.48
CA HIS A 88 8.28 16.08 7.61
C HIS A 88 9.46 16.74 8.32
N VAL A 89 10.68 16.27 8.00
CA VAL A 89 11.92 16.82 8.57
C VAL A 89 12.10 18.29 8.18
N ALA A 90 11.63 18.65 6.98
CA ALA A 90 11.66 20.02 6.47
C ALA A 90 10.98 21.04 7.41
N ASP A 91 9.89 20.65 8.10
CA ASP A 91 9.13 21.56 8.97
C ASP A 91 9.80 21.76 10.34
N LYS A 92 10.76 20.90 10.70
CA LYS A 92 11.40 20.84 12.03
C LYS A 92 12.76 21.55 12.08
N LYS A 93 12.99 22.56 11.24
CA LYS A 93 14.27 23.28 11.16
C LYS A 93 14.78 23.81 12.51
N ALA A 94 13.87 24.23 13.39
CA ALA A 94 14.20 24.74 14.73
C ALA A 94 14.67 23.67 15.73
N GLU A 95 14.49 22.38 15.42
CA GLU A 95 14.88 21.26 16.30
C GLU A 95 16.36 20.84 16.10
N TYR A 96 17.06 21.41 15.12
CA TYR A 96 18.44 21.05 14.76
C TYR A 96 19.46 22.04 15.32
N ALA A 97 20.66 21.55 15.66
CA ALA A 97 21.72 22.40 16.22
C ALA A 97 22.37 23.29 15.15
N SER A 98 22.37 22.86 13.89
CA SER A 98 22.88 23.63 12.77
C SER A 98 22.04 23.48 11.50
N ARG A 99 22.22 24.42 10.56
CA ARG A 99 21.62 24.35 9.21
C ARG A 99 22.10 23.11 8.45
N GLU A 100 23.39 22.81 8.54
CA GLU A 100 24.02 21.67 7.88
C GLU A 100 23.37 20.36 8.37
N GLU A 101 23.23 20.20 9.70
CA GLU A 101 22.57 19.02 10.28
C GLU A 101 21.11 18.88 9.84
N TRP A 102 20.38 19.99 9.73
CA TRP A 102 19.01 19.99 9.22
C TRP A 102 18.94 19.62 7.73
N LEU A 103 19.85 20.14 6.90
CA LEU A 103 19.91 19.82 5.47
C LEU A 103 20.26 18.36 5.24
N ASP A 104 21.23 17.83 6.00
CA ASP A 104 21.59 16.40 5.98
C ASP A 104 20.40 15.54 6.37
N ALA A 105 19.66 15.92 7.41
CA ALA A 105 18.46 15.19 7.81
C ALA A 105 17.35 15.25 6.74
N CYS A 106 17.21 16.37 6.01
CA CYS A 106 16.30 16.47 4.86
C CYS A 106 16.73 15.57 3.70
N ILE A 107 18.03 15.52 3.41
CA ILE A 107 18.61 14.64 2.38
C ILE A 107 18.39 13.17 2.75
N ASP A 108 18.68 12.79 3.99
CA ASP A 108 18.52 11.42 4.47
C ASP A 108 17.05 11.00 4.48
N ARG A 109 16.15 11.91 4.86
CA ARG A 109 14.71 11.68 4.72
C ARG A 109 14.32 11.45 3.26
N SER A 110 14.82 12.28 2.34
CA SER A 110 14.54 12.13 0.91
C SER A 110 15.05 10.80 0.34
N ARG A 111 16.26 10.38 0.74
CA ARG A 111 16.84 9.08 0.38
C ARG A 111 16.03 7.91 0.91
N GLN A 112 15.63 7.95 2.18
CA GLN A 112 14.78 6.92 2.79
C GLN A 112 13.44 6.82 2.08
N VAL A 113 12.74 7.94 1.92
CA VAL A 113 11.45 7.99 1.22
C VAL A 113 11.59 7.48 -0.22
N THR A 114 12.65 7.85 -0.93
CA THR A 114 12.91 7.35 -2.29
C THR A 114 13.18 5.85 -2.31
N ALA A 115 14.02 5.33 -1.43
CA ALA A 115 14.34 3.91 -1.34
C ALA A 115 13.11 3.07 -0.99
N ASP A 116 12.29 3.55 -0.07
CA ASP A 116 11.07 2.87 0.36
C ASP A 116 9.99 2.93 -0.72
N THR A 117 9.85 4.07 -1.40
CA THR A 117 8.95 4.21 -2.57
C THR A 117 9.37 3.27 -3.70
N LYS A 118 10.67 3.10 -3.92
CA LYS A 118 11.18 2.16 -4.92
C LYS A 118 10.82 0.71 -4.57
N LYS A 119 11.06 0.28 -3.32
CA LYS A 119 10.65 -1.06 -2.85
C LYS A 119 9.14 -1.27 -3.00
N TYR A 120 8.36 -0.24 -2.65
CA TYR A 120 6.92 -0.24 -2.84
C TYR A 120 6.55 -0.46 -4.30
N ASN A 121 7.12 0.31 -5.22
CA ASN A 121 6.85 0.19 -6.66
C ASN A 121 7.25 -1.18 -7.22
N GLU A 122 8.39 -1.74 -6.79
CA GLU A 122 8.83 -3.07 -7.19
C GLU A 122 7.85 -4.17 -6.75
N GLN A 123 7.33 -4.06 -5.52
CA GLN A 123 6.34 -4.99 -4.98
C GLN A 123 4.99 -4.81 -5.68
N LEU A 124 4.51 -3.58 -5.77
CA LEU A 124 3.26 -3.22 -6.43
C LEU A 124 3.22 -3.69 -7.89
N LYS A 125 4.35 -3.57 -8.61
CA LYS A 125 4.49 -4.07 -9.97
C LYS A 125 4.25 -5.57 -10.07
N LYS A 126 4.88 -6.37 -9.19
CA LYS A 126 4.76 -7.84 -9.18
C LYS A 126 3.33 -8.24 -8.88
N ASP A 127 2.73 -7.60 -7.88
CA ASP A 127 1.41 -7.96 -7.41
C ASP A 127 0.31 -7.55 -8.40
N ILE A 128 0.41 -6.35 -9.01
CA ILE A 128 -0.49 -5.94 -10.10
C ILE A 128 -0.36 -6.87 -11.30
N ALA A 129 0.85 -7.32 -11.66
CA ALA A 129 1.02 -8.27 -12.76
C ALA A 129 0.38 -9.63 -12.46
N ALA A 130 0.47 -10.10 -11.21
CA ALA A 130 -0.20 -11.31 -10.77
C ALA A 130 -1.72 -11.15 -10.79
N LEU A 131 -2.25 -10.06 -10.21
CA LEU A 131 -3.67 -9.72 -10.20
C LEU A 131 -4.23 -9.57 -11.63
N ASP A 132 -3.53 -8.88 -12.52
CA ASP A 132 -3.96 -8.70 -13.92
C ASP A 132 -4.08 -10.03 -14.66
N LYS A 133 -3.10 -10.92 -14.47
CA LYS A 133 -3.08 -12.26 -15.06
C LYS A 133 -4.22 -13.12 -14.53
N GLU A 134 -4.44 -13.08 -13.22
CA GLU A 134 -5.60 -13.69 -12.58
C GLU A 134 -6.87 -13.12 -13.21
N THR A 135 -7.19 -11.85 -13.04
CA THR A 135 -8.43 -11.23 -13.54
C THR A 135 -8.74 -11.53 -15.02
N LYS A 136 -7.75 -11.48 -15.93
CA LYS A 136 -7.95 -11.84 -17.35
C LYS A 136 -8.40 -13.30 -17.54
N THR A 137 -7.90 -14.20 -16.71
CA THR A 137 -8.30 -15.61 -16.72
C THR A 137 -9.72 -15.78 -16.18
N LEU A 138 -10.19 -14.91 -15.26
CA LEU A 138 -11.54 -14.97 -14.66
C LEU A 138 -12.57 -14.66 -15.73
N THR A 139 -12.35 -13.52 -16.40
CA THR A 139 -13.24 -13.01 -17.44
C THR A 139 -13.32 -13.96 -18.64
N ALA A 140 -12.27 -14.75 -18.89
CA ALA A 140 -12.24 -15.72 -19.99
C ALA A 140 -12.90 -17.07 -19.64
N LYS A 141 -12.98 -17.47 -18.37
CA LYS A 141 -13.43 -18.82 -17.97
C LYS A 141 -14.83 -18.91 -17.33
N ASN A 142 -15.38 -17.83 -16.76
CA ASN A 142 -16.62 -17.91 -15.97
C ASN A 142 -17.64 -16.81 -16.29
N ALA A 143 -18.72 -17.19 -16.98
CA ALA A 143 -19.96 -16.41 -17.10
C ALA A 143 -20.93 -16.59 -15.89
N ASN A 144 -20.58 -17.47 -14.93
CA ASN A 144 -21.43 -17.87 -13.79
C ASN A 144 -20.85 -17.49 -12.41
N THR A 145 -19.92 -16.52 -12.37
CA THR A 145 -19.37 -16.01 -11.10
C THR A 145 -20.44 -15.25 -10.32
N ASP A 146 -20.45 -15.39 -8.98
CA ASP A 146 -21.27 -14.59 -8.08
C ASP A 146 -21.00 -13.09 -8.30
N LYS A 147 -21.84 -12.44 -9.11
CA LYS A 147 -21.78 -10.99 -9.42
C LYS A 147 -21.74 -10.14 -8.15
N LYS A 148 -22.29 -10.66 -7.05
CA LYS A 148 -22.24 -10.02 -5.72
C LYS A 148 -20.81 -9.97 -5.17
N THR A 149 -20.09 -11.08 -5.19
CA THR A 149 -18.70 -11.16 -4.72
C THR A 149 -17.78 -10.30 -5.59
N LEU A 150 -17.95 -10.31 -6.91
CA LEU A 150 -17.17 -9.46 -7.82
C LEU A 150 -17.40 -7.96 -7.56
N LYS A 151 -18.64 -7.54 -7.29
CA LYS A 151 -18.94 -6.16 -6.89
C LYS A 151 -18.32 -5.78 -5.55
N GLU A 152 -18.30 -6.70 -4.58
CA GLU A 152 -17.62 -6.48 -3.30
C GLU A 152 -16.10 -6.36 -3.50
N GLU A 153 -15.50 -7.21 -4.32
CA GLU A 153 -14.09 -7.15 -4.66
C GLU A 153 -13.71 -5.86 -5.40
N SER A 154 -14.52 -5.44 -6.37
CA SER A 154 -14.33 -4.15 -7.05
C SER A 154 -14.36 -2.97 -6.07
N LYS A 155 -15.27 -2.96 -5.09
CA LYS A 155 -15.29 -1.91 -4.06
C LYS A 155 -14.02 -1.89 -3.22
N LYS A 156 -13.49 -3.06 -2.85
CA LYS A 156 -12.23 -3.15 -2.09
C LYS A 156 -11.03 -2.73 -2.94
N ILE A 157 -10.99 -3.06 -4.23
CA ILE A 157 -9.95 -2.54 -5.16
C ILE A 157 -10.05 -1.02 -5.27
N ALA A 158 -11.25 -0.45 -5.32
CA ALA A 158 -11.44 1.00 -5.31
C ALA A 158 -10.98 1.66 -3.99
N ALA A 159 -11.17 0.99 -2.84
CA ALA A 159 -10.62 1.44 -1.57
C ALA A 159 -9.08 1.42 -1.58
N LEU A 160 -8.48 0.35 -2.09
CA LEU A 160 -7.03 0.22 -2.26
C LEU A 160 -6.45 1.29 -3.22
N GLN A 161 -7.17 1.59 -4.31
CA GLN A 161 -6.84 2.68 -5.23
C GLN A 161 -6.89 4.04 -4.52
N SER A 162 -7.92 4.28 -3.71
CA SER A 162 -8.08 5.51 -2.92
C SER A 162 -6.94 5.67 -1.91
N ASP A 163 -6.55 4.61 -1.21
CA ASP A 163 -5.44 4.65 -0.26
C ASP A 163 -4.08 4.84 -0.97
N THR A 164 -3.87 4.20 -2.12
CA THR A 164 -2.71 4.45 -2.97
C THR A 164 -2.67 5.91 -3.43
N GLN A 165 -3.83 6.48 -3.78
CA GLN A 165 -3.93 7.89 -4.16
C GLN A 165 -3.57 8.84 -3.00
N LYS A 166 -3.96 8.53 -1.75
CA LYS A 166 -3.55 9.31 -0.57
C LYS A 166 -2.03 9.28 -0.38
N ASN A 167 -1.40 8.13 -0.59
CA ASN A 167 0.06 8.02 -0.51
C ASN A 167 0.77 8.84 -1.58
N ILE A 168 0.26 8.79 -2.82
CA ILE A 168 0.75 9.65 -3.91
C ILE A 168 0.68 11.12 -3.48
N SER A 169 -0.46 11.57 -2.96
CA SER A 169 -0.62 12.96 -2.50
C SER A 169 0.34 13.33 -1.36
N ASN A 170 0.59 12.42 -0.41
CA ASN A 170 1.54 12.65 0.68
C ASN A 170 2.98 12.74 0.17
N LEU A 171 3.35 11.89 -0.77
CA LEU A 171 4.66 11.93 -1.43
C LEU A 171 4.85 13.20 -2.26
N GLU A 172 3.80 13.67 -2.95
CA GLU A 172 3.81 14.95 -3.66
C GLU A 172 3.98 16.12 -2.69
N SER A 173 3.32 16.09 -1.53
CA SER A 173 3.51 17.11 -0.48
C SER A 173 4.96 17.10 0.05
N GLU A 174 5.54 15.93 0.27
CA GLU A 174 6.94 15.79 0.67
C GLU A 174 7.90 16.35 -0.41
N VAL A 175 7.64 16.09 -1.69
CA VAL A 175 8.38 16.69 -2.82
C VAL A 175 8.31 18.22 -2.78
N GLU A 176 7.13 18.82 -2.56
CA GLU A 176 6.98 20.28 -2.49
C GLU A 176 7.74 20.89 -1.30
N LYS A 177 7.74 20.20 -0.15
CA LYS A 177 8.55 20.62 1.01
C LYS A 177 10.04 20.56 0.68
N GLN A 178 10.51 19.46 0.08
CA GLN A 178 11.91 19.32 -0.31
C GLN A 178 12.32 20.34 -1.40
N LYS A 179 11.43 20.70 -2.34
CA LYS A 179 11.68 21.81 -3.28
C LYS A 179 11.85 23.14 -2.56
N THR A 180 11.09 23.38 -1.50
CA THR A 180 11.23 24.58 -0.67
C THR A 180 12.58 24.57 0.05
N VAL A 181 12.98 23.44 0.64
CA VAL A 181 14.31 23.26 1.25
C VAL A 181 15.43 23.47 0.22
N LEU A 182 15.28 22.92 -0.98
CA LEU A 182 16.23 23.10 -2.08
C LEU A 182 16.38 24.56 -2.48
N ALA A 183 15.28 25.32 -2.53
CA ALA A 183 15.32 26.75 -2.82
C ALA A 183 16.01 27.53 -1.69
N ASP A 184 15.79 27.17 -0.42
CA ASP A 184 16.51 27.74 0.73
C ASP A 184 18.01 27.43 0.66
N ALA A 185 18.39 26.17 0.43
CA ALA A 185 19.78 25.74 0.31
C ALA A 185 20.53 26.52 -0.80
N LYS A 186 19.91 26.64 -1.98
CA LYS A 186 20.48 27.42 -3.10
C LYS A 186 20.69 28.90 -2.75
N LYS A 187 19.76 29.51 -2.00
CA LYS A 187 19.86 30.92 -1.59
C LYS A 187 20.96 31.17 -0.55
N ASN A 188 21.27 30.18 0.29
CA ASN A 188 22.25 30.31 1.37
C ASN A 188 23.66 29.82 0.98
N GLY A 189 23.87 29.39 -0.27
CA GLY A 189 25.17 28.95 -0.77
C GLY A 189 25.52 27.49 -0.49
N ASP A 190 24.55 26.70 0.01
CA ASP A 190 24.65 25.28 0.32
C ASP A 190 24.64 24.42 -0.98
N ASN A 191 25.65 24.65 -1.83
CA ASN A 191 25.66 24.17 -3.22
C ASN A 191 25.76 22.64 -3.35
N GLN A 192 26.35 21.94 -2.38
CA GLN A 192 26.51 20.49 -2.43
C GLN A 192 25.20 19.80 -2.01
N GLU A 193 24.64 20.24 -0.90
CA GLU A 193 23.36 19.80 -0.33
C GLU A 193 22.23 20.04 -1.33
N ALA A 194 22.22 21.22 -1.96
CA ALA A 194 21.26 21.54 -3.01
C ALA A 194 21.35 20.59 -4.22
N LYS A 195 22.56 20.20 -4.65
CA LYS A 195 22.72 19.25 -5.77
C LYS A 195 22.22 17.86 -5.39
N ILE A 196 22.52 17.39 -4.19
CA ILE A 196 22.08 16.08 -3.70
C ILE A 196 20.56 16.07 -3.58
N LEU A 197 19.98 17.09 -2.96
CA LEU A 197 18.54 17.19 -2.75
C LEU A 197 17.78 17.31 -4.09
N ASP A 198 18.29 18.06 -5.06
CA ASP A 198 17.72 18.13 -6.42
C ASP A 198 17.69 16.75 -7.11
N ALA A 199 18.77 15.97 -6.97
CA ALA A 199 18.85 14.63 -7.52
C ALA A 199 17.86 13.66 -6.83
N GLU A 200 17.74 13.70 -5.51
CA GLU A 200 16.79 12.85 -4.78
C GLU A 200 15.34 13.24 -5.08
N ILE A 201 15.00 14.53 -5.15
CA ILE A 201 13.67 15.00 -5.58
C ILE A 201 13.32 14.46 -6.98
N LYS A 202 14.28 14.44 -7.91
CA LYS A 202 14.05 13.88 -9.26
C LYS A 202 13.78 12.38 -9.22
N LYS A 203 14.54 11.62 -8.43
CA LYS A 203 14.31 10.18 -8.23
C LYS A 203 12.94 9.92 -7.62
N LEU A 204 12.59 10.65 -6.57
CA LEU A 204 11.30 10.52 -5.91
C LEU A 204 10.15 10.82 -6.87
N ASN A 205 10.23 11.90 -7.65
CA ASN A 205 9.24 12.22 -8.69
C ASN A 205 9.08 11.12 -9.73
N ALA A 206 10.17 10.49 -10.18
CA ALA A 206 10.11 9.36 -11.10
C ALA A 206 9.37 8.17 -10.45
N GLN A 207 9.64 7.87 -9.18
CA GLN A 207 8.96 6.81 -8.44
C GLN A 207 7.48 7.13 -8.19
N ILE A 208 7.12 8.37 -7.89
CA ILE A 208 5.72 8.82 -7.79
C ILE A 208 5.00 8.62 -9.13
N LYS A 209 5.66 8.92 -10.25
CA LYS A 209 5.09 8.71 -11.59
C LYS A 209 4.79 7.23 -11.85
N GLU A 210 5.73 6.33 -11.55
CA GLU A 210 5.50 4.89 -11.64
C GLU A 210 4.33 4.45 -10.75
N MET A 211 4.26 4.97 -9.51
CA MET A 211 3.17 4.68 -8.59
C MET A 211 1.81 5.09 -9.15
N LYS A 212 1.71 6.25 -9.80
CA LYS A 212 0.49 6.71 -10.49
C LYS A 212 0.09 5.76 -11.61
N GLU A 213 1.04 5.27 -12.40
CA GLU A 213 0.77 4.29 -13.46
C GLU A 213 0.21 2.98 -12.89
N TYR A 214 0.77 2.51 -11.77
CA TYR A 214 0.25 1.34 -11.07
C TYR A 214 -1.16 1.58 -10.50
N ASN A 215 -1.43 2.76 -9.93
CA ASN A 215 -2.76 3.12 -9.45
C ASN A 215 -3.80 3.10 -10.57
N ASN A 216 -3.43 3.59 -11.76
CA ASN A 216 -4.29 3.54 -12.95
C ASN A 216 -4.55 2.10 -13.43
N LYS A 217 -3.55 1.21 -13.32
CA LYS A 217 -3.73 -0.23 -13.63
C LYS A 217 -4.70 -0.89 -12.65
N LEU A 218 -4.63 -0.58 -11.35
CA LEU A 218 -5.60 -1.05 -10.36
C LEU A 218 -7.03 -0.61 -10.70
N ALA A 219 -7.22 0.65 -11.12
CA ALA A 219 -8.52 1.14 -11.58
C ALA A 219 -9.05 0.35 -12.79
N SER A 220 -8.18 0.04 -13.76
CA SER A 220 -8.53 -0.79 -14.92
C SER A 220 -8.85 -2.24 -14.55
N ILE A 221 -8.16 -2.82 -13.56
CA ILE A 221 -8.51 -4.14 -13.00
C ILE A 221 -9.89 -4.08 -12.35
N SER A 222 -10.15 -3.08 -11.50
CA SER A 222 -11.46 -2.89 -10.86
C SER A 222 -12.59 -2.80 -11.87
N ALA A 223 -12.43 -2.01 -12.94
CA ALA A 223 -13.45 -1.86 -13.98
C ALA A 223 -13.77 -3.19 -14.69
N ARG A 224 -12.76 -4.04 -14.92
CA ARG A 224 -12.96 -5.38 -15.51
C ARG A 224 -13.64 -6.36 -14.56
N VAL A 225 -13.36 -6.25 -13.25
CA VAL A 225 -13.98 -7.09 -12.21
C VAL A 225 -15.43 -6.67 -11.94
N ALA A 226 -15.78 -5.40 -12.19
CA ALA A 226 -17.10 -4.85 -11.89
C ALA A 226 -18.22 -5.23 -12.89
N VAL A 227 -17.88 -5.76 -14.06
CA VAL A 227 -18.81 -6.08 -15.16
C VAL A 227 -19.43 -7.47 -15.02
#